data_AF-R9L1C8-F1
#
_entry.id   AF-R9L1C8-F1
#
_cell.length_a   1.000
_cell.length_b   1.000
_cell.length_c   1.000
_cell.angle_alpha   90.00
_cell.angle_beta   90.00
_cell.angle_gamma   90.00
#
_symmetry.space_group_name_H-M   'P 1'
#
loop_
_entity.id
_entity.type
_entity.pdbx_description
1 polymer ?
#
loop_
_entity_poly.entity_id
_entity_poly.type
_entity_poly.pdbx_seq_one_letter_code
_entity_poly.pdbx_strand_id
1 'polypeptide(L)'
;MNAVGIDVSKGKSTVTIRRPGDVVVMPPRDIPHTQSEINALIEQIKGLDGETKVCMEHTGRYFEPVATWLSGAGIFVSAVNPVLIRDFGDDSLRTPKTDKADSKKIARYTLDRWTKLRQYGNMDKIRNQLKTMNRQFGFYMNQKTAMKNNLIALIDQTYPGANDFFDSPARSDGSQKWVDFVHTYWHVDCVRSKSPVAFTEHYRNWCRRKGYNFSAAKAENIYRLSSDMIAVFPKDDSTKLLIRQAVAMLNAASATVESLRLKMDETASSLPEYPVVMAMNGVGPTLGPQLMAEIGDVTRFTHRGALTAFAGVDPGKNDSGQHIQKSVPTTKKGSPYLRKTLFQIMDGLIKRSPADDAVYAFMDKKRAQGKPYYVYMTAGANKFLRIYYGRVKEYLSTVAETEET
;
A
#
# COMPACT_ATOMS: atom_id res chain seq x y z
N MET A 1 19.70 11.84 -32.04
CA MET A 1 19.21 11.11 -30.85
C MET A 1 20.19 11.31 -29.72
N ASN A 2 19.78 11.97 -28.65
CA ASN A 2 20.55 12.14 -27.42
C ASN A 2 19.89 11.33 -26.31
N ALA A 3 20.64 10.43 -25.69
CA ALA A 3 20.19 9.65 -24.55
C ALA A 3 20.83 10.18 -23.28
N VAL A 4 19.99 10.65 -22.36
CA VAL A 4 20.40 11.08 -21.03
C VAL A 4 20.10 9.95 -20.05
N GLY A 5 21.15 9.38 -19.44
CA GLY A 5 21.03 8.41 -18.37
C GLY A 5 21.29 9.07 -17.03
N ILE A 6 20.33 8.95 -16.11
CA ILE A 6 20.41 9.56 -14.78
C ILE A 6 20.33 8.45 -13.75
N ASP A 7 21.42 8.24 -13.02
CA ASP A 7 21.40 7.48 -11.79
C ASP A 7 21.06 8.42 -10.62
N VAL A 8 20.04 8.07 -9.83
CA VAL A 8 19.46 8.97 -8.84
C VAL A 8 19.75 8.54 -7.42
N SER A 9 20.44 9.41 -6.70
CA SER A 9 20.77 9.27 -5.29
C SER A 9 20.07 10.33 -4.43
N LYS A 10 20.20 10.23 -3.10
CA LYS A 10 19.65 11.22 -2.18
C LYS A 10 20.40 12.55 -2.34
N GLY A 11 19.72 13.59 -2.85
CA GLY A 11 20.24 14.96 -2.91
C GLY A 11 21.18 15.26 -4.08
N LYS A 12 21.53 14.27 -4.89
CA LYS A 12 22.28 14.44 -6.14
C LYS A 12 21.99 13.28 -7.11
N SER A 13 22.23 13.52 -8.39
CA SER A 13 22.15 12.51 -9.45
C SER A 13 23.41 12.51 -10.30
N THR A 14 23.88 11.34 -10.72
CA THR A 14 24.94 11.24 -11.71
C THR A 14 24.33 11.13 -13.10
N VAL A 15 24.69 12.06 -13.98
CA VAL A 15 24.10 12.20 -15.32
C VAL A 15 25.15 11.91 -16.38
N THR A 16 24.74 11.19 -17.43
CA THR A 16 25.56 10.93 -18.63
C THR A 16 24.72 11.20 -19.87
N ILE A 17 25.30 11.85 -20.88
CA ILE A 17 24.64 12.08 -22.18
C ILE A 17 25.42 11.37 -23.27
N ARG A 18 24.72 10.56 -24.06
CA ARG A 18 25.29 9.76 -25.15
C ARG A 18 24.49 9.91 -26.44
N ARG A 19 25.16 9.65 -27.56
CA ARG A 19 24.57 9.48 -28.88
C ARG A 19 24.83 8.05 -29.39
N PRO A 20 24.14 7.59 -30.46
CA PRO A 20 24.46 6.34 -31.14
C PRO A 20 25.96 6.21 -31.46
N GLY A 21 26.47 4.98 -31.51
CA GLY A 21 27.90 4.71 -31.76
C GLY A 21 28.83 4.94 -30.55
N ASP A 22 28.29 4.90 -29.33
CA ASP A 22 29.05 5.14 -28.07
C ASP A 22 29.70 6.53 -27.98
N VAL A 23 29.16 7.52 -28.70
CA VAL A 23 29.65 8.91 -28.61
C VAL A 23 29.17 9.52 -27.29
N VAL A 24 30.11 9.84 -26.40
CA VAL A 24 29.83 10.50 -25.11
C VAL A 24 29.81 12.02 -25.32
N VAL A 25 28.64 12.63 -25.18
CA VAL A 25 28.45 14.09 -25.26
C VAL A 25 28.74 14.74 -23.90
N MET A 26 28.30 14.10 -22.82
CA MET A 26 28.62 14.51 -21.45
C MET A 26 29.07 13.29 -20.66
N PRO A 27 30.32 13.25 -20.16
CA PRO A 27 30.77 12.19 -19.26
C PRO A 27 29.98 12.23 -17.95
N PRO A 28 30.01 11.15 -17.13
CA PRO A 28 29.32 11.12 -15.85
C PRO A 28 29.66 12.34 -14.99
N ARG A 29 28.63 13.13 -14.68
CA ARG A 29 28.73 14.33 -13.85
C ARG A 29 27.67 14.29 -12.77
N ASP A 30 28.07 14.60 -11.55
CA ASP A 30 27.14 14.73 -10.43
C ASP A 30 26.45 16.08 -10.50
N ILE A 31 25.12 16.06 -10.37
CA ILE A 31 24.24 17.22 -10.41
C ILE A 31 23.44 17.23 -9.10
N PRO A 32 23.68 18.22 -8.21
CA PRO A 32 22.90 18.40 -7.00
C PRO A 32 21.41 18.58 -7.29
N HIS A 33 20.55 18.12 -6.38
CA HIS A 33 19.09 18.33 -6.46
C HIS A 33 18.69 19.73 -6.01
N THR A 34 19.32 20.77 -6.57
CA THR A 34 18.96 22.17 -6.38
C THR A 34 18.31 22.72 -7.64
N GLN A 35 17.47 23.75 -7.48
CA GLN A 35 16.76 24.34 -8.62
C GLN A 35 17.73 24.91 -9.66
N SER A 36 18.82 25.57 -9.24
CA SER A 36 19.81 26.15 -10.15
C SER A 36 20.51 25.07 -10.99
N GLU A 37 20.93 23.97 -10.37
CA GLU A 37 21.66 22.89 -11.04
C GLU A 37 20.75 22.07 -11.97
N ILE A 38 19.51 21.79 -11.56
CA ILE A 38 18.54 21.12 -12.43
C ILE A 38 18.14 22.02 -13.60
N ASN A 39 17.97 23.33 -13.38
CA ASN A 39 17.70 24.27 -14.48
C ASN A 39 18.88 24.34 -15.46
N ALA A 40 20.12 24.38 -14.96
CA ALA A 40 21.30 24.32 -15.82
C ALA A 40 21.35 23.02 -16.65
N LEU A 41 20.97 21.88 -16.06
CA LEU A 41 20.82 20.62 -16.80
C LEU A 41 19.72 20.71 -17.87
N ILE A 42 18.58 21.33 -17.58
CA ILE A 42 17.50 21.53 -18.55
C ILE A 42 17.99 22.34 -19.75
N GLU A 43 18.65 23.47 -19.51
CA GLU A 43 19.21 24.30 -20.57
C GLU A 43 20.25 23.54 -21.38
N GLN A 44 21.13 22.79 -20.72
CA GLN A 44 22.11 21.94 -21.39
C GLN A 44 21.44 20.88 -22.28
N ILE A 45 20.36 20.24 -21.81
CA ILE A 45 19.59 19.25 -22.58
C ILE A 45 18.88 19.89 -23.77
N LYS A 46 18.26 21.07 -23.58
CA LYS A 46 17.54 21.79 -24.64
C LYS A 46 18.45 22.37 -25.70
N GLY A 47 19.70 22.69 -25.35
CA GLY A 47 20.72 23.14 -26.29
C GLY A 47 21.34 22.04 -27.15
N LEU A 48 20.96 20.77 -26.97
CA LEU A 48 21.45 19.67 -27.81
C LEU A 48 20.66 19.58 -29.11
N ASP A 49 21.37 19.46 -30.23
CA ASP A 49 20.72 19.17 -31.51
C ASP A 49 20.09 17.77 -31.54
N GLY A 50 18.86 17.72 -32.05
CA GLY A 50 18.08 16.50 -32.28
C GLY A 50 17.25 16.01 -31.08
N GLU A 51 16.49 14.95 -31.31
CA GLU A 51 15.58 14.40 -30.29
C GLU A 51 16.34 13.88 -29.06
N THR A 52 15.89 14.28 -27.87
CA THR A 52 16.49 13.89 -26.58
C THR A 52 15.50 13.14 -25.71
N LYS A 53 15.91 11.98 -25.17
CA LYS A 53 15.16 11.21 -24.18
C LYS A 53 15.98 11.02 -22.91
N VAL A 54 15.35 11.27 -21.78
CA VAL A 54 15.92 11.04 -20.45
C VAL A 54 15.37 9.74 -19.88
N CYS A 55 16.25 8.87 -19.39
CA CYS A 55 15.85 7.75 -18.55
C CYS A 55 16.49 7.84 -17.17
N MET A 56 15.75 7.36 -16.18
CA MET A 56 16.23 7.18 -14.81
C MET A 56 15.65 5.91 -14.21
N GLU A 57 16.39 5.30 -13.29
CA GLU A 57 15.89 4.22 -12.46
C GLU A 57 14.98 4.77 -11.35
N HIS A 58 13.81 4.15 -11.13
CA HIS A 58 12.88 4.58 -10.09
C HIS A 58 13.01 3.78 -8.77
N THR A 59 14.22 3.58 -8.27
CA THR A 59 14.44 3.05 -6.92
C THR A 59 14.01 4.05 -5.85
N GLY A 60 12.98 3.72 -5.08
CA GLY A 60 12.50 4.57 -4.01
C GLY A 60 11.78 5.82 -4.54
N ARG A 61 12.00 6.97 -3.90
CA ARG A 61 11.32 8.25 -4.21
C ARG A 61 12.26 9.35 -4.74
N TYR A 62 13.57 9.12 -4.70
CA TYR A 62 14.55 10.18 -4.99
C TYR A 62 14.52 10.66 -6.45
N PHE A 63 13.99 9.84 -7.36
CA PHE A 63 13.83 10.20 -8.77
C PHE A 63 12.68 11.20 -9.02
N GLU A 64 11.68 11.27 -8.13
CA GLU A 64 10.44 12.03 -8.37
C GLU A 64 10.69 13.54 -8.59
N PRO A 65 11.55 14.23 -7.82
CA PRO A 65 11.85 15.65 -8.06
C PRO A 65 12.47 15.90 -9.43
N VAL A 66 13.49 15.10 -9.80
CA VAL A 66 14.20 15.23 -11.08
C VAL A 66 13.27 14.91 -12.25
N ALA A 67 12.50 13.82 -12.15
CA ALA A 67 11.52 13.45 -13.17
C ALA A 67 10.46 14.54 -13.37
N THR A 68 9.95 15.09 -12.27
CA THR A 68 8.90 16.12 -12.29
C THR A 68 9.39 17.43 -12.91
N TRP A 69 10.59 17.87 -12.55
CA TRP A 69 11.15 19.13 -13.05
C TRP A 69 11.50 19.04 -14.53
N LEU A 70 12.15 17.95 -14.96
CA LEU A 70 12.49 17.73 -16.37
C LEU A 70 11.23 17.56 -17.23
N SER A 71 10.26 16.76 -16.79
CA SER A 71 8.98 16.55 -17.49
C SER A 71 8.19 17.88 -17.60
N GLY A 72 8.15 18.68 -16.52
CA GLY A 72 7.52 20.00 -16.52
C GLY A 72 8.18 21.01 -17.47
N ALA A 73 9.46 20.82 -17.79
CA ALA A 73 10.17 21.63 -18.79
C ALA A 73 9.93 21.18 -20.24
N GLY A 74 9.05 20.20 -20.47
CA GLY A 74 8.72 19.64 -21.78
C GLY A 74 9.70 18.56 -22.27
N ILE A 75 10.60 18.07 -21.42
CA ILE A 75 11.58 17.05 -21.79
C ILE A 75 10.92 15.67 -21.69
N PHE A 76 11.18 14.79 -22.67
CA PHE A 76 10.78 13.39 -22.59
C PHE A 76 11.56 12.69 -21.48
N VAL A 77 10.87 12.24 -20.44
CA VAL A 77 11.44 11.52 -19.30
C VAL A 77 10.80 10.15 -19.20
N SER A 78 11.60 9.11 -18.96
CA SER A 78 11.13 7.76 -18.67
C SER A 78 11.70 7.25 -17.35
N ALA A 79 10.82 6.81 -16.45
CA ALA A 79 11.19 6.20 -15.18
C ALA A 79 11.11 4.67 -15.31
N VAL A 80 12.25 3.97 -15.26
CA VAL A 80 12.37 2.56 -15.63
C VAL A 80 12.61 1.68 -14.39
N ASN A 81 12.04 0.46 -14.40
CA ASN A 81 12.16 -0.47 -13.28
C ASN A 81 13.63 -0.87 -13.03
N PRO A 82 14.12 -0.79 -11.79
CA PRO A 82 15.44 -1.27 -11.36
C PRO A 82 15.87 -2.62 -11.93
N VAL A 83 14.92 -3.58 -11.96
CA VAL A 83 15.19 -4.93 -12.45
C VAL A 83 15.53 -4.93 -13.94
N LEU A 84 14.86 -4.10 -14.74
CA LEU A 84 15.11 -4.01 -16.18
C LEU A 84 16.49 -3.40 -16.46
N ILE A 85 16.87 -2.37 -15.70
CA ILE A 85 18.20 -1.74 -15.80
C ILE A 85 19.28 -2.71 -15.31
N ARG A 86 19.04 -3.45 -14.21
CA ARG A 86 19.99 -4.43 -13.69
C ARG A 86 20.22 -5.58 -14.67
N ASP A 87 19.14 -6.15 -15.19
CA ASP A 87 19.17 -7.33 -16.06
C ASP A 87 19.57 -6.97 -17.51
N PHE A 88 19.61 -5.67 -17.86
CA PHE A 88 20.23 -5.18 -19.09
C PHE A 88 21.73 -5.52 -19.05
N GLY A 89 22.16 -6.39 -19.97
CA GLY A 89 23.54 -6.89 -20.04
C GLY A 89 24.52 -5.76 -20.28
N ASP A 90 25.63 -5.78 -19.54
CA ASP A 90 26.86 -5.11 -19.92
C ASP A 90 27.86 -6.24 -20.20
N ASP A 91 28.62 -6.18 -21.29
CA ASP A 91 29.59 -7.23 -21.71
C ASP A 91 30.81 -7.35 -20.77
N SER A 92 30.71 -6.84 -19.55
CA SER A 92 31.77 -6.76 -18.56
C SER A 92 31.53 -7.74 -17.42
N LEU A 93 32.41 -8.74 -17.30
CA LEU A 93 32.40 -9.77 -16.27
C LEU A 93 32.65 -9.25 -14.85
N ARG A 94 33.07 -7.98 -14.67
CA ARG A 94 33.39 -7.40 -13.36
C ARG A 94 33.51 -5.87 -13.40
N THR A 95 32.39 -5.15 -13.44
CA THR A 95 32.39 -3.70 -13.17
C THR A 95 31.96 -3.45 -11.72
N PRO A 96 32.72 -2.68 -10.91
CA PRO A 96 32.23 -2.20 -9.63
C PRO A 96 30.93 -1.41 -9.83
N LYS A 97 29.91 -1.68 -9.01
CA LYS A 97 28.67 -0.90 -8.99
C LYS A 97 29.01 0.52 -8.51
N THR A 98 28.95 1.49 -9.42
CA THR A 98 29.23 2.91 -9.14
C THR A 98 28.20 3.76 -9.86
N ASP A 99 27.82 4.88 -9.25
CA ASP A 99 26.82 5.80 -9.81
C ASP A 99 27.18 6.25 -11.25
N LYS A 100 28.49 6.39 -11.54
CA LYS A 100 29.01 6.72 -12.87
C LYS A 100 28.87 5.59 -13.90
N ALA A 101 28.99 4.34 -13.48
CA ALA A 101 28.77 3.20 -14.36
C ALA A 101 27.27 3.01 -14.60
N ASP A 102 26.45 3.18 -13.56
CA ASP A 102 25.01 3.06 -13.63
C ASP A 102 24.39 4.14 -14.53
N SER A 103 24.84 5.41 -14.44
CA SER A 103 24.38 6.48 -15.35
C SER A 103 24.70 6.20 -16.83
N LYS A 104 25.89 5.65 -17.12
CA LYS A 104 26.28 5.20 -18.48
C LYS A 104 25.39 4.05 -18.96
N LYS A 105 25.13 3.08 -18.08
CA LYS A 105 24.29 1.92 -18.37
C LYS A 105 22.86 2.35 -18.70
N ILE A 106 22.29 3.26 -17.91
CA ILE A 106 20.96 3.82 -18.16
C ILE A 106 20.94 4.57 -19.51
N ALA A 107 21.97 5.37 -19.84
CA ALA A 107 22.04 6.03 -21.14
C ALA A 107 22.12 5.05 -22.32
N ARG A 108 22.84 3.92 -22.18
CA ARG A 108 22.83 2.82 -23.18
C ARG A 108 21.45 2.20 -23.31
N TYR A 109 20.81 1.88 -22.18
CA TYR A 109 19.46 1.35 -22.16
C TYR A 109 18.47 2.28 -22.88
N THR A 110 18.58 3.60 -22.68
CA THR A 110 17.76 4.60 -23.39
C THR A 110 17.88 4.48 -24.91
N LEU A 111 19.11 4.32 -25.44
CA LEU A 111 19.34 4.16 -26.87
C LEU A 111 18.77 2.83 -27.39
N ASP A 112 19.03 1.72 -26.69
CA ASP A 112 18.55 0.39 -27.07
C ASP A 112 17.01 0.31 -27.07
N ARG A 113 16.38 0.97 -26.10
CA ARG A 113 14.92 0.92 -25.90
C ARG A 113 14.19 2.15 -26.39
N TRP A 114 14.81 2.99 -27.23
CA TRP A 114 14.31 4.31 -27.64
C TRP A 114 12.81 4.37 -27.97
N THR A 115 12.31 3.42 -28.76
CA THR A 115 10.91 3.35 -29.22
C THR A 115 9.94 2.73 -28.20
N LYS A 116 10.48 2.03 -27.20
CA LYS A 116 9.70 1.34 -26.14
C LYS A 116 9.62 2.15 -24.84
N LEU A 117 10.35 3.26 -24.75
CA LEU A 117 10.30 4.14 -23.59
C LEU A 117 8.95 4.82 -23.51
N ARG A 118 8.44 4.93 -22.28
CA ARG A 118 7.19 5.63 -21.99
C ARG A 118 7.47 6.95 -21.29
N GLN A 119 6.74 7.98 -21.67
CA GLN A 119 6.80 9.29 -21.04
C GLN A 119 6.20 9.26 -19.63
N TYR A 120 6.95 9.81 -18.68
CA TYR A 120 6.51 10.11 -17.32
C TYR A 120 5.50 11.26 -17.36
N GLY A 121 4.29 11.01 -16.85
CA GLY A 121 3.18 11.95 -16.94
C GLY A 121 2.50 12.24 -15.60
N ASN A 122 1.40 13.01 -15.66
CA ASN A 122 0.61 13.37 -14.48
C ASN A 122 0.05 12.14 -13.75
N MET A 123 -0.40 11.13 -14.49
CA MET A 123 -0.92 9.89 -13.91
C MET A 123 0.15 9.14 -13.10
N ASP A 124 1.42 9.20 -13.51
CA ASP A 124 2.51 8.60 -12.74
C ASP A 124 2.73 9.35 -11.41
N LYS A 125 2.56 10.67 -11.39
CA LYS A 125 2.61 11.48 -10.16
C LYS A 125 1.49 11.07 -9.19
N ILE A 126 0.25 10.96 -9.68
CA ILE A 126 -0.90 10.54 -8.87
C ILE A 126 -0.68 9.13 -8.30
N ARG A 127 -0.23 8.17 -9.13
CA ARG A 127 0.07 6.81 -8.68
C ARG A 127 1.20 6.77 -7.64
N ASN A 128 2.25 7.58 -7.80
CA ASN A 128 3.34 7.69 -6.82
C ASN A 128 2.88 8.30 -5.49
N GLN A 129 2.03 9.34 -5.56
CA GLN A 129 1.41 9.94 -4.37
C GLN A 129 0.52 8.93 -3.65
N LEU A 130 -0.34 8.21 -4.38
CA LEU A 130 -1.20 7.17 -3.84
C LEU A 130 -0.38 6.04 -3.18
N LYS A 131 0.71 5.62 -3.82
CA LYS A 131 1.67 4.66 -3.23
C LYS A 131 2.29 5.18 -1.94
N THR A 132 2.61 6.46 -1.89
CA THR A 132 3.13 7.11 -0.67
C THR A 132 2.10 7.13 0.45
N MET A 133 0.85 7.49 0.14
CA MET A 133 -0.26 7.44 1.09
C MET A 133 -0.48 6.01 1.60
N ASN A 134 -0.42 4.99 0.73
CA ASN A 134 -0.55 3.59 1.15
C ASN A 134 0.54 3.15 2.14
N ARG A 135 1.79 3.60 1.94
CA ARG A 135 2.88 3.36 2.91
C ARG A 135 2.57 4.00 4.26
N GLN A 136 2.07 5.23 4.29
CA GLN A 136 1.68 5.91 5.53
C GLN A 136 0.48 5.24 6.20
N PHE A 137 -0.54 4.88 5.43
CA PHE A 137 -1.70 4.13 5.92
C PHE A 137 -1.27 2.82 6.59
N GLY A 138 -0.38 2.05 5.95
CA GLY A 138 0.19 0.84 6.55
C GLY A 138 0.97 1.10 7.83
N PHE A 139 1.76 2.17 7.89
CA PHE A 139 2.50 2.57 9.09
C PHE A 139 1.55 2.90 10.25
N TYR A 140 0.57 3.79 10.04
CA TYR A 140 -0.37 4.19 11.09
C TYR A 140 -1.33 3.06 11.48
N MET A 141 -1.65 2.14 10.57
CA MET A 141 -2.41 0.94 10.92
C MET A 141 -1.64 0.05 11.92
N ASN A 142 -0.32 -0.10 11.74
CA ASN A 142 0.51 -0.83 12.68
C ASN A 142 0.57 -0.09 14.03
N GLN A 143 0.70 1.24 14.03
CA GLN A 143 0.68 2.05 15.26
C GLN A 143 -0.67 1.96 15.99
N LYS A 144 -1.80 2.05 15.27
CA LYS A 144 -3.15 1.83 15.82
C LYS A 144 -3.26 0.47 16.50
N THR A 145 -2.72 -0.58 15.88
CA THR A 145 -2.71 -1.93 16.46
C THR A 145 -1.87 -1.99 17.72
N ALA A 146 -0.67 -1.40 17.72
CA ALA A 146 0.20 -1.33 18.89
C ALA A 146 -0.45 -0.56 20.05
N MET A 147 -1.07 0.60 19.77
CA MET A 147 -1.79 1.40 20.75
C MET A 147 -3.02 0.69 21.29
N LYS A 148 -3.75 -0.06 20.46
CA LYS A 148 -4.86 -0.92 20.90
C LYS A 148 -4.37 -1.96 21.90
N ASN A 149 -3.29 -2.68 21.56
CA ASN A 149 -2.75 -3.71 22.44
C ASN A 149 -2.22 -3.11 23.75
N ASN A 150 -1.60 -1.92 23.70
CA ASN A 150 -1.18 -1.21 24.89
C ASN A 150 -2.36 -0.81 25.78
N LEU A 151 -3.45 -0.26 25.22
CA LEU A 151 -4.65 0.06 25.98
C LEU A 151 -5.28 -1.18 26.60
N ILE A 152 -5.35 -2.30 25.86
CA ILE A 152 -5.86 -3.58 26.40
C ILE A 152 -4.99 -4.03 27.57
N ALA A 153 -3.67 -4.02 27.43
CA ALA A 153 -2.76 -4.43 28.51
C ALA A 153 -2.90 -3.57 29.78
N LEU A 154 -3.15 -2.27 29.65
CA LEU A 154 -3.41 -1.40 30.80
C LEU A 154 -4.79 -1.66 31.41
N ILE A 155 -5.82 -1.88 30.57
CA ILE A 155 -7.17 -2.21 31.01
C ILE A 155 -7.21 -3.58 31.68
N ASP A 156 -6.38 -4.54 31.30
CA ASP A 156 -6.27 -5.83 31.99
C ASP A 156 -5.77 -5.69 33.44
N GLN A 157 -5.23 -4.54 33.84
CA GLN A 157 -4.85 -4.25 35.23
C GLN A 157 -5.97 -3.54 36.02
N THR A 158 -6.95 -2.92 35.36
CA THR A 158 -7.95 -2.03 36.00
C THR A 158 -9.40 -2.45 35.77
N TYR A 159 -9.67 -3.08 34.63
CA TYR A 159 -10.96 -3.56 34.18
C TYR A 159 -10.83 -4.72 33.17
N PRO A 160 -10.35 -5.90 33.61
CA PRO A 160 -10.07 -7.04 32.73
C PRO A 160 -11.26 -7.42 31.84
N GLY A 161 -11.01 -7.63 30.55
CA GLY A 161 -12.03 -8.05 29.57
C GLY A 161 -13.02 -6.96 29.13
N ALA A 162 -12.86 -5.70 29.57
CA ALA A 162 -13.77 -4.61 29.16
C ALA A 162 -13.70 -4.29 27.65
N ASN A 163 -12.60 -4.63 26.98
CA ASN A 163 -12.46 -4.52 25.52
C ASN A 163 -13.44 -5.43 24.75
N ASP A 164 -13.92 -6.51 25.36
CA ASP A 164 -14.75 -7.53 24.72
C ASP A 164 -16.25 -7.39 25.02
N PHE A 165 -16.66 -6.32 25.73
CA PHE A 165 -18.08 -6.08 26.00
C PHE A 165 -18.91 -5.74 24.76
N PHE A 166 -18.27 -5.30 23.68
CA PHE A 166 -18.94 -4.83 22.48
C PHE A 166 -18.30 -5.37 21.21
N ASP A 167 -19.12 -6.00 20.36
CA ASP A 167 -18.72 -6.47 19.03
C ASP A 167 -18.97 -5.42 17.93
N SER A 168 -19.34 -4.20 18.32
CA SER A 168 -19.63 -3.12 17.37
C SER A 168 -18.36 -2.72 16.61
N PRO A 169 -18.42 -2.59 15.27
CA PRO A 169 -17.28 -2.14 14.49
C PRO A 169 -16.90 -0.69 14.84
N ALA A 170 -15.71 -0.28 14.40
CA ALA A 170 -15.34 1.13 14.42
C ALA A 170 -16.31 1.94 13.56
N ARG A 171 -16.61 3.17 13.99
CA ARG A 171 -17.37 4.15 13.20
C ARG A 171 -16.52 4.69 12.05
N SER A 172 -17.17 5.41 11.13
CA SER A 172 -16.52 6.04 9.98
C SER A 172 -15.46 7.09 10.34
N ASP A 173 -15.54 7.66 11.55
CA ASP A 173 -14.54 8.57 12.13
C ASP A 173 -13.39 7.84 12.86
N GLY A 174 -13.42 6.51 12.90
CA GLY A 174 -12.43 5.66 13.56
C GLY A 174 -12.70 5.41 15.05
N SER A 175 -13.70 6.08 15.65
CA SER A 175 -14.06 5.88 17.06
C SER A 175 -14.65 4.49 17.29
N GLN A 176 -14.44 3.95 18.50
CA GLN A 176 -14.84 2.59 18.87
C GLN A 176 -15.59 2.61 20.21
N LYS A 177 -16.71 1.88 20.28
CA LYS A 177 -17.59 1.87 21.47
C LYS A 177 -16.86 1.40 22.74
N TRP A 178 -16.05 0.35 22.64
CA TRP A 178 -15.29 -0.15 23.78
C TRP A 178 -14.24 0.87 24.26
N VAL A 179 -13.61 1.61 23.34
CA VAL A 179 -12.63 2.67 23.66
C VAL A 179 -13.32 3.84 24.37
N ASP A 180 -14.48 4.29 23.86
CA ASP A 180 -15.30 5.30 24.52
C ASP A 180 -15.81 4.86 25.90
N PHE A 181 -16.10 3.56 26.03
CA PHE A 181 -16.57 2.97 27.27
C PHE A 181 -15.45 3.00 28.30
N VAL A 182 -14.26 2.46 27.99
CA VAL A 182 -13.12 2.45 28.92
C VAL A 182 -12.56 3.85 29.20
N HIS A 183 -12.78 4.84 28.33
CA HIS A 183 -12.50 6.25 28.67
C HIS A 183 -13.34 6.76 29.86
N THR A 184 -14.60 6.30 29.92
CA THR A 184 -15.60 6.73 30.92
C THR A 184 -15.53 5.84 32.17
N TYR A 185 -15.50 4.53 31.96
CA TYR A 185 -15.43 3.47 32.96
C TYR A 185 -14.05 2.81 32.87
N TRP A 186 -13.02 3.55 33.25
CA TRP A 186 -11.61 3.15 33.14
C TRP A 186 -11.15 2.14 34.20
N HIS A 187 -12.03 1.83 35.16
CA HIS A 187 -11.78 0.92 36.29
C HIS A 187 -13.07 0.18 36.67
N VAL A 188 -12.99 -1.06 37.17
CA VAL A 188 -14.17 -1.84 37.62
C VAL A 188 -15.05 -1.08 38.62
N ASP A 189 -14.41 -0.38 39.56
CA ASP A 189 -15.06 0.45 40.57
C ASP A 189 -15.85 1.64 40.00
N CYS A 190 -15.65 2.04 38.74
CA CYS A 190 -16.54 3.01 38.10
C CYS A 190 -17.97 2.47 37.93
N VAL A 191 -18.12 1.15 37.92
CA VAL A 191 -19.39 0.42 37.77
C VAL A 191 -19.85 -0.13 39.13
N ARG A 192 -19.05 -0.99 39.77
CA ARG A 192 -19.50 -1.74 40.97
C ARG A 192 -19.69 -0.89 42.23
N SER A 193 -19.13 0.32 42.29
CA SER A 193 -19.40 1.27 43.38
C SER A 193 -20.80 1.91 43.32
N LYS A 194 -21.54 1.71 42.23
CA LYS A 194 -22.91 2.19 42.03
C LYS A 194 -23.89 1.06 42.32
N SER A 195 -25.15 1.42 42.60
CA SER A 195 -26.24 0.43 42.53
C SER A 195 -26.50 0.02 41.07
N PRO A 196 -27.07 -1.18 40.82
CA PRO A 196 -27.40 -1.63 39.46
C PRO A 196 -28.27 -0.62 38.70
N VAL A 197 -29.25 -0.03 39.39
CA VAL A 197 -30.16 0.99 38.84
C VAL A 197 -29.40 2.27 38.49
N ALA A 198 -28.53 2.76 39.38
CA ALA A 198 -27.76 3.98 39.15
C ALA A 198 -26.75 3.81 38.01
N PHE A 199 -26.11 2.65 37.89
CA PHE A 199 -25.24 2.35 36.75
C PHE A 199 -26.03 2.29 35.44
N THR A 200 -27.17 1.59 35.44
CA THR A 200 -28.01 1.44 34.23
C THR A 200 -28.46 2.80 33.69
N GLU A 201 -28.89 3.70 34.57
CA GLU A 201 -29.30 5.06 34.17
C GLU A 201 -28.11 5.90 33.69
N HIS A 202 -26.96 5.81 34.36
CA HIS A 202 -25.74 6.48 33.87
C HIS A 202 -25.30 5.94 32.50
N TYR A 203 -25.38 4.62 32.29
CA TYR A 203 -25.06 3.97 31.02
C TYR A 203 -26.04 4.37 29.91
N ARG A 204 -27.34 4.50 30.20
CA ARG A 204 -28.36 5.03 29.27
C ARG A 204 -28.01 6.45 28.83
N ASN A 205 -27.70 7.33 29.78
CA ASN A 205 -27.31 8.71 29.48
C ASN A 205 -25.97 8.81 28.72
N TRP A 206 -25.02 7.94 29.04
CA TRP A 206 -23.78 7.81 28.29
C TRP A 206 -24.03 7.36 26.84
N CYS A 207 -24.89 6.35 26.63
CA CYS A 207 -25.28 5.89 25.29
C CYS A 207 -25.93 7.04 24.49
N ARG A 208 -26.87 7.78 25.10
CA ARG A 208 -27.51 8.95 24.46
C ARG A 208 -26.50 10.01 24.04
N ARG A 209 -25.60 10.42 24.94
CA ARG A 209 -24.57 11.45 24.65
C ARG A 209 -23.58 11.04 23.58
N LYS A 210 -23.21 9.75 23.53
CA LYS A 210 -22.24 9.21 22.56
C LYS A 210 -22.89 8.71 21.26
N GLY A 211 -24.22 8.74 21.15
CA GLY A 211 -24.96 8.24 19.98
C GLY A 211 -24.93 6.71 19.84
N TYR A 212 -24.92 5.97 20.95
CA TYR A 212 -25.00 4.51 20.96
C TYR A 212 -26.42 4.04 21.31
N ASN A 213 -26.81 2.89 20.75
CA ASN A 213 -28.04 2.22 21.16
C ASN A 213 -27.89 1.66 22.58
N PHE A 214 -28.84 2.02 23.45
CA PHE A 214 -28.94 1.51 24.80
C PHE A 214 -29.55 0.10 24.80
N SER A 215 -29.06 -0.76 25.68
CA SER A 215 -29.63 -2.07 25.98
C SER A 215 -29.57 -2.30 27.49
N ALA A 216 -30.72 -2.52 28.10
CA ALA A 216 -30.83 -2.81 29.52
C ALA A 216 -30.12 -4.12 29.88
N ALA A 217 -30.34 -5.18 29.09
CA ALA A 217 -29.67 -6.47 29.28
C ALA A 217 -28.13 -6.37 29.18
N LYS A 218 -27.60 -5.53 28.28
CA LYS A 218 -26.15 -5.29 28.20
C LYS A 218 -25.64 -4.54 29.43
N ALA A 219 -26.38 -3.56 29.94
CA ALA A 219 -26.02 -2.84 31.16
C ALA A 219 -25.99 -3.79 32.37
N GLU A 220 -27.03 -4.60 32.54
CA GLU A 220 -27.10 -5.61 33.59
C GLU A 220 -25.95 -6.61 33.51
N ASN A 221 -25.66 -7.13 32.32
CA ASN A 221 -24.55 -8.05 32.13
C ASN A 221 -23.20 -7.41 32.45
N ILE A 222 -22.95 -6.16 32.00
CA ILE A 222 -21.72 -5.44 32.34
C ILE A 222 -21.61 -5.29 33.86
N TYR A 223 -22.67 -4.84 34.54
CA TYR A 223 -22.67 -4.66 35.99
C TYR A 223 -22.34 -5.97 36.73
N ARG A 224 -23.05 -7.05 36.38
CA ARG A 224 -22.84 -8.37 36.97
C ARG A 224 -21.39 -8.84 36.81
N LEU A 225 -20.82 -8.67 35.62
CA LEU A 225 -19.42 -9.02 35.38
C LEU A 225 -18.47 -8.13 36.19
N SER A 226 -18.71 -6.81 36.25
CA SER A 226 -17.87 -5.88 37.03
C SER A 226 -17.84 -6.18 38.52
N SER A 227 -18.94 -6.67 39.09
CA SER A 227 -19.07 -6.94 40.52
C SER A 227 -18.13 -8.03 41.02
N ASP A 228 -17.75 -8.97 40.16
CA ASP A 228 -16.91 -10.13 40.50
C ASP A 228 -15.46 -10.00 39.99
N MET A 229 -15.14 -8.90 39.30
CA MET A 229 -13.80 -8.67 38.76
C MET A 229 -12.81 -8.18 39.82
N ILE A 230 -11.55 -8.62 39.67
CA ILE A 230 -10.42 -8.17 40.47
C ILE A 230 -9.60 -7.19 39.64
N ALA A 231 -9.36 -5.99 40.17
CA ALA A 231 -8.44 -5.02 39.61
C ALA A 231 -7.11 -5.06 40.39
N VAL A 232 -6.00 -5.01 39.66
CA VAL A 232 -4.64 -5.01 40.21
C VAL A 232 -4.23 -3.61 40.65
N PHE A 233 -4.51 -2.60 39.81
CA PHE A 233 -4.20 -1.20 40.12
C PHE A 233 -5.38 -0.50 40.78
N PRO A 234 -5.13 0.47 41.66
CA PRO A 234 -6.18 1.18 42.40
C PRO A 234 -6.95 2.17 41.50
N LYS A 235 -8.16 2.53 41.95
CA LYS A 235 -8.95 3.60 41.34
C LYS A 235 -8.47 4.99 41.79
N ASP A 236 -7.30 5.41 41.31
CA ASP A 236 -6.70 6.73 41.56
C ASP A 236 -6.50 7.56 40.28
N ASP A 237 -6.07 8.82 40.47
CA ASP A 237 -5.88 9.74 39.35
C ASP A 237 -4.69 9.38 38.45
N SER A 238 -3.65 8.73 38.99
CA SER A 238 -2.50 8.25 38.21
C SER A 238 -2.92 7.15 37.24
N THR A 239 -3.66 6.15 37.71
CA THR A 239 -4.20 5.05 36.89
C THR A 239 -5.15 5.58 35.83
N LYS A 240 -6.04 6.48 36.22
CA LYS A 240 -6.97 7.16 35.30
C LYS A 240 -6.24 7.93 34.19
N LEU A 241 -5.15 8.62 34.53
CA LEU A 241 -4.34 9.37 33.57
C LEU A 241 -3.75 8.43 32.51
N LEU A 242 -3.14 7.32 32.93
CA LEU A 242 -2.54 6.33 32.02
C LEU A 242 -3.55 5.77 31.03
N ILE A 243 -4.73 5.34 31.51
CA ILE A 243 -5.80 4.82 30.64
C ILE A 243 -6.28 5.89 29.67
N ARG A 244 -6.53 7.11 30.15
CA ARG A 244 -7.03 8.20 29.29
C ARG A 244 -6.02 8.63 28.24
N GLN A 245 -4.72 8.64 28.57
CA GLN A 245 -3.66 8.90 27.59
C GLN A 245 -3.60 7.80 26.53
N ALA A 246 -3.64 6.52 26.93
CA ALA A 246 -3.67 5.40 25.98
C ALA A 246 -4.90 5.45 25.07
N VAL A 247 -6.07 5.79 25.61
CA VAL A 247 -7.29 6.06 24.82
C VAL A 247 -7.08 7.19 23.82
N ALA A 248 -6.51 8.33 24.26
CA ALA A 248 -6.30 9.48 23.40
C ALA A 248 -5.36 9.14 22.22
N MET A 249 -4.28 8.42 22.49
CA MET A 249 -3.34 7.97 21.46
C MET A 249 -4.00 7.01 20.45
N LEU A 250 -4.77 6.02 20.95
CA LEU A 250 -5.50 5.09 20.07
C LEU A 250 -6.55 5.80 19.21
N ASN A 251 -7.29 6.75 19.77
CA ASN A 251 -8.28 7.53 19.04
C ASN A 251 -7.61 8.40 17.96
N ALA A 252 -6.50 9.08 18.28
CA ALA A 252 -5.74 9.86 17.32
C ALA A 252 -5.25 9.00 16.16
N ALA A 253 -4.61 7.86 16.44
CA ALA A 253 -4.15 6.94 15.39
C ALA A 253 -5.32 6.36 14.57
N SER A 254 -6.46 6.07 15.21
CA SER A 254 -7.65 5.59 14.51
C SER A 254 -8.22 6.63 13.54
N ALA A 255 -8.32 7.89 13.97
CA ALA A 255 -8.75 9.00 13.12
C ALA A 255 -7.78 9.26 11.97
N THR A 256 -6.46 9.19 12.22
CA THR A 256 -5.44 9.32 11.15
C THR A 256 -5.58 8.22 10.09
N VAL A 257 -5.81 6.97 10.52
CA VAL A 257 -6.02 5.84 9.59
C VAL A 257 -7.26 6.05 8.72
N GLU A 258 -8.38 6.48 9.29
CA GLU A 258 -9.60 6.74 8.50
C GLU A 258 -9.45 7.95 7.57
N SER A 259 -8.82 9.02 8.01
CA SER A 259 -8.52 10.18 7.16
C SER A 259 -7.65 9.80 5.96
N LEU A 260 -6.59 9.01 6.19
CA LEU A 260 -5.76 8.49 5.12
C LEU A 260 -6.54 7.56 4.18
N ARG A 261 -7.41 6.69 4.71
CA ARG A 261 -8.26 5.81 3.89
C ARG A 261 -9.13 6.60 2.93
N LEU A 262 -9.82 7.63 3.43
CA LEU A 262 -10.68 8.50 2.62
C LEU A 262 -9.85 9.26 1.57
N LYS A 263 -8.70 9.83 1.96
CA LYS A 263 -7.86 10.57 1.02
C LYS A 263 -7.25 9.68 -0.06
N MET A 264 -6.91 8.44 0.27
CA MET A 264 -6.44 7.45 -0.69
C MET A 264 -7.53 7.10 -1.70
N ASP A 265 -8.78 6.94 -1.26
CA ASP A 265 -9.90 6.65 -2.14
C ASP A 265 -10.19 7.81 -3.10
N GLU A 266 -10.23 9.04 -2.59
CA GLU A 266 -10.35 10.28 -3.39
C GLU A 266 -9.20 10.42 -4.42
N THR A 267 -7.96 10.14 -4.00
CA THR A 267 -6.82 10.20 -4.91
C THR A 267 -6.91 9.11 -5.97
N ALA A 268 -7.32 7.90 -5.58
CA ALA A 268 -7.50 6.79 -6.50
C ALA A 268 -8.63 7.04 -7.51
N SER A 269 -9.71 7.73 -7.12
CA SER A 269 -10.84 8.03 -8.02
C SER A 269 -10.50 8.97 -9.16
N SER A 270 -9.36 9.67 -9.08
CA SER A 270 -8.84 10.48 -10.20
C SER A 270 -8.10 9.67 -11.27
N LEU A 271 -7.84 8.38 -11.03
CA LEU A 271 -7.17 7.50 -12.00
C LEU A 271 -8.20 6.81 -12.91
N PRO A 272 -7.89 6.65 -14.22
CA PRO A 272 -8.83 6.10 -15.18
C PRO A 272 -9.25 4.67 -14.83
N GLU A 273 -8.35 3.85 -14.29
CA GLU A 273 -8.65 2.47 -13.89
C GLU A 273 -9.59 2.33 -12.68
N TYR A 274 -9.95 3.39 -11.96
CA TYR A 274 -10.71 3.29 -10.71
C TYR A 274 -12.07 2.56 -10.84
N PRO A 275 -12.95 2.89 -11.80
CA PRO A 275 -14.28 2.26 -11.88
C PRO A 275 -14.20 0.75 -12.08
N VAL A 276 -13.30 0.29 -12.97
CA VAL A 276 -13.12 -1.14 -13.25
C VAL A 276 -12.49 -1.89 -12.07
N VAL A 277 -11.61 -1.23 -11.30
CA VAL A 277 -11.02 -1.81 -10.08
C VAL A 277 -12.07 -1.94 -8.98
N MET A 278 -12.91 -0.93 -8.79
CA MET A 278 -13.97 -0.92 -7.76
C MET A 278 -15.10 -1.89 -8.05
N ALA A 279 -15.35 -2.20 -9.33
CA ALA A 279 -16.31 -3.21 -9.77
C ALA A 279 -15.86 -4.66 -9.45
N MET A 280 -14.61 -4.88 -9.05
CA MET A 280 -14.13 -6.22 -8.70
C MET A 280 -14.58 -6.64 -7.30
N ASN A 281 -15.01 -7.89 -7.19
CA ASN A 281 -15.55 -8.40 -5.95
C ASN A 281 -14.50 -8.43 -4.83
N GLY A 282 -14.82 -7.84 -3.69
CA GLY A 282 -13.94 -7.79 -2.51
C GLY A 282 -12.90 -6.67 -2.52
N VAL A 283 -12.89 -5.79 -3.52
CA VAL A 283 -11.90 -4.70 -3.63
C VAL A 283 -12.31 -3.47 -2.81
N GLY A 284 -13.50 -2.91 -3.03
CA GLY A 284 -14.06 -1.81 -2.21
C GLY A 284 -13.16 -0.57 -2.02
N PRO A 285 -13.66 0.48 -1.32
CA PRO A 285 -12.95 1.76 -1.17
C PRO A 285 -11.73 1.70 -0.24
N THR A 286 -11.50 0.56 0.41
CA THR A 286 -10.34 0.35 1.29
C THR A 286 -9.23 -0.42 0.59
N LEU A 287 -9.54 -1.52 -0.11
CA LEU A 287 -8.51 -2.38 -0.71
C LEU A 287 -8.23 -1.99 -2.18
N GLY A 288 -9.18 -1.35 -2.88
CA GLY A 288 -8.99 -0.81 -4.23
C GLY A 288 -7.86 0.20 -4.34
N PRO A 289 -7.87 1.28 -3.55
CA PRO A 289 -6.78 2.24 -3.53
C PRO A 289 -5.43 1.61 -3.18
N GLN A 290 -5.40 0.59 -2.31
CA GLN A 290 -4.17 -0.13 -1.96
C GLN A 290 -3.66 -1.01 -3.12
N LEU A 291 -4.55 -1.66 -3.87
CA LEU A 291 -4.17 -2.41 -5.08
C LEU A 291 -3.55 -1.46 -6.11
N MET A 292 -4.24 -0.36 -6.42
CA MET A 292 -3.79 0.64 -7.39
C MET A 292 -2.46 1.27 -6.97
N ALA A 293 -2.30 1.58 -5.69
CA ALA A 293 -1.05 2.07 -5.09
C ALA A 293 0.15 1.13 -5.35
N GLU A 294 -0.02 -0.18 -5.16
CA GLU A 294 1.09 -1.13 -5.26
C GLU A 294 1.35 -1.61 -6.68
N ILE A 295 0.28 -1.83 -7.46
CA ILE A 295 0.37 -2.26 -8.85
C ILE A 295 0.85 -1.13 -9.74
N GLY A 296 0.44 0.12 -9.45
CA GLY A 296 0.69 1.26 -10.31
C GLY A 296 0.08 1.06 -11.68
N ASP A 297 0.76 1.55 -12.72
CA ASP A 297 0.28 1.38 -14.08
C ASP A 297 0.36 -0.08 -14.54
N VAL A 298 -0.77 -0.67 -14.93
CA VAL A 298 -0.85 -2.05 -15.40
C VAL A 298 -0.20 -2.26 -16.77
N THR A 299 -0.13 -1.22 -17.61
CA THR A 299 0.42 -1.28 -18.98
C THR A 299 1.91 -1.58 -19.01
N ARG A 300 2.63 -1.32 -17.90
CA ARG A 300 4.05 -1.66 -17.75
C ARG A 300 4.31 -3.17 -17.73
N PHE A 301 3.29 -3.98 -17.50
CA PHE A 301 3.41 -5.43 -17.50
C PHE A 301 3.08 -5.98 -18.88
N THR A 302 4.06 -6.66 -19.50
CA THR A 302 3.95 -7.24 -20.85
C THR A 302 2.85 -8.29 -20.96
N HIS A 303 2.65 -9.08 -19.90
CA HIS A 303 1.60 -10.09 -19.82
C HIS A 303 1.16 -10.32 -18.37
N ARG A 304 -0.02 -10.94 -18.17
CA ARG A 304 -0.60 -11.28 -16.85
C ARG A 304 0.38 -11.98 -15.89
N GLY A 305 1.24 -12.86 -16.41
CA GLY A 305 2.28 -13.55 -15.61
C GLY A 305 3.35 -12.61 -15.01
N ALA A 306 3.64 -11.48 -15.67
CA ALA A 306 4.60 -10.52 -15.16
C ALA A 306 4.05 -9.79 -13.92
N LEU A 307 2.73 -9.54 -13.89
CA LEU A 307 2.04 -8.98 -12.73
C LEU A 307 2.01 -9.98 -11.56
N THR A 308 1.70 -11.26 -11.79
CA THR A 308 1.68 -12.27 -10.72
C THR A 308 3.07 -12.53 -10.15
N ALA A 309 4.10 -12.52 -11.00
CA ALA A 309 5.50 -12.58 -10.59
C ALA A 309 5.92 -11.35 -9.78
N PHE A 310 5.54 -10.14 -10.22
CA PHE A 310 5.78 -8.89 -9.48
C PHE A 310 5.11 -8.89 -8.10
N ALA A 311 3.92 -9.47 -7.98
CA ALA A 311 3.23 -9.63 -6.70
C ALA A 311 3.83 -10.76 -5.83
N GLY A 312 4.64 -11.65 -6.39
CA GLY A 312 5.19 -12.79 -5.67
C GLY A 312 4.13 -13.81 -5.26
N VAL A 313 3.08 -13.96 -6.07
CA VAL A 313 1.98 -14.94 -5.87
C VAL A 313 1.97 -16.04 -6.95
N ASP A 314 2.99 -16.06 -7.80
CA ASP A 314 3.22 -17.14 -8.74
C ASP A 314 4.00 -18.28 -8.06
N PRO A 315 3.62 -19.55 -8.26
CA PRO A 315 4.44 -20.68 -7.82
C PRO A 315 5.82 -20.54 -8.47
N GLY A 316 6.89 -20.71 -7.69
CA GLY A 316 8.24 -20.71 -8.27
C GLY A 316 8.38 -21.82 -9.32
N LYS A 317 9.27 -21.62 -10.30
CA LYS A 317 9.87 -22.74 -11.06
C LYS A 317 11.19 -23.08 -10.39
N ASN A 318 11.36 -24.34 -10.02
CA ASN A 318 12.61 -24.90 -9.53
C ASN A 318 12.83 -26.21 -10.28
N ASP A 319 12.95 -26.09 -11.60
CA ASP A 319 13.16 -27.20 -12.51
C ASP A 319 14.68 -27.32 -12.73
N SER A 320 15.30 -28.37 -12.18
CA SER A 320 16.62 -28.79 -12.64
C SER A 320 16.44 -29.80 -13.78
N GLY A 321 17.40 -29.92 -14.69
CA GLY A 321 17.27 -30.68 -15.95
C GLY A 321 16.84 -32.16 -15.84
N GLN A 322 16.74 -32.72 -14.62
CA GLN A 322 16.23 -34.07 -14.35
C GLN A 322 15.08 -34.11 -13.31
N HIS A 323 14.63 -32.97 -12.77
CA HIS A 323 13.59 -32.93 -11.75
C HIS A 323 12.60 -31.76 -11.94
N ILE A 324 11.34 -32.09 -12.22
CA ILE A 324 10.22 -31.14 -12.22
C ILE A 324 9.59 -31.16 -10.83
N GLN A 325 9.84 -30.13 -10.03
CA GLN A 325 9.30 -30.05 -8.68
C GLN A 325 7.85 -29.55 -8.73
N LYS A 326 6.88 -30.43 -8.44
CA LYS A 326 5.41 -30.13 -8.56
C LYS A 326 4.89 -29.03 -7.62
N SER A 327 5.70 -28.58 -6.66
CA SER A 327 5.33 -27.57 -5.65
C SER A 327 6.55 -26.79 -5.18
N VAL A 328 6.69 -25.55 -5.62
CA VAL A 328 7.74 -24.63 -5.16
C VAL A 328 7.09 -23.52 -4.33
N PRO A 329 7.67 -23.12 -3.18
CA PRO A 329 7.22 -21.94 -2.44
C PRO A 329 7.14 -20.70 -3.33
N THR A 330 6.18 -19.83 -3.06
CA THR A 330 6.07 -18.56 -3.80
C THR A 330 7.30 -17.70 -3.58
N THR A 331 7.75 -17.04 -4.65
CA THR A 331 8.90 -16.14 -4.59
C THR A 331 8.51 -14.91 -3.76
N LYS A 332 9.09 -14.74 -2.56
CA LYS A 332 8.86 -13.55 -1.73
C LYS A 332 9.51 -12.26 -2.30
N LYS A 333 9.86 -12.24 -3.58
CA LYS A 333 10.51 -11.13 -4.30
C LYS A 333 9.56 -9.95 -4.59
N GLY A 334 8.24 -10.17 -4.49
CA GLY A 334 7.21 -9.14 -4.74
C GLY A 334 6.83 -8.28 -3.54
N SER A 335 6.05 -7.21 -3.78
CA SER A 335 5.63 -6.25 -2.73
C SER A 335 4.90 -6.96 -1.58
N PRO A 336 5.38 -6.89 -0.33
CA PRO A 336 4.70 -7.48 0.82
C PRO A 336 3.35 -6.82 1.10
N TYR A 337 3.20 -5.54 0.75
CA TYR A 337 1.95 -4.79 0.91
C TYR A 337 0.90 -5.27 -0.08
N LEU A 338 1.28 -5.49 -1.35
CA LEU A 338 0.37 -6.05 -2.36
C LEU A 338 -0.15 -7.43 -1.94
N ARG A 339 0.75 -8.29 -1.43
CA ARG A 339 0.34 -9.61 -0.92
C ARG A 339 -0.62 -9.53 0.26
N LYS A 340 -0.39 -8.59 1.19
CA LYS A 340 -1.31 -8.34 2.32
C LYS A 340 -2.69 -7.93 1.80
N THR A 341 -2.76 -6.96 0.89
CA THR A 341 -4.01 -6.50 0.29
C THR A 341 -4.74 -7.65 -0.43
N LEU A 342 -4.04 -8.41 -1.28
CA LEU A 342 -4.61 -9.57 -1.97
C LEU A 342 -5.16 -10.61 -0.99
N PHE A 343 -4.42 -10.91 0.08
CA PHE A 343 -4.87 -11.85 1.09
C PHE A 343 -6.16 -11.38 1.77
N GLN A 344 -6.29 -10.07 2.08
CA GLN A 344 -7.52 -9.51 2.65
C GLN A 344 -8.71 -9.60 1.69
N ILE A 345 -8.48 -9.40 0.39
CA ILE A 345 -9.53 -9.60 -0.64
C ILE A 345 -9.98 -11.07 -0.65
N MET A 346 -9.03 -12.01 -0.67
CA MET A 346 -9.35 -13.45 -0.69
C MET A 346 -10.11 -13.89 0.57
N ASP A 347 -9.73 -13.36 1.74
CA ASP A 347 -10.41 -13.61 3.01
C ASP A 347 -11.86 -13.09 2.96
N GLY A 348 -12.07 -11.89 2.43
CA GLY A 348 -13.41 -11.31 2.24
C GLY A 348 -14.27 -12.08 1.24
N LEU A 349 -13.68 -12.69 0.20
CA LEU A 349 -14.38 -13.58 -0.73
C LEU A 349 -14.78 -14.89 -0.04
N ILE A 350 -13.88 -15.51 0.73
CA ILE A 350 -14.19 -16.76 1.46
C ILE A 350 -15.31 -16.55 2.46
N LYS A 351 -15.27 -15.46 3.24
CA LYS A 351 -16.27 -15.18 4.28
C LYS A 351 -17.66 -14.95 3.70
N ARG A 352 -17.76 -14.31 2.52
CA ARG A 352 -19.05 -14.03 1.87
C ARG A 352 -19.52 -15.15 0.95
N SER A 353 -18.60 -16.00 0.49
CA SER A 353 -18.88 -17.13 -0.39
C SER A 353 -19.74 -16.83 -1.63
N PRO A 354 -19.37 -15.82 -2.46
CA PRO A 354 -20.12 -15.49 -3.68
C PRO A 354 -19.90 -16.55 -4.76
N ALA A 355 -20.88 -17.43 -4.98
CA ALA A 355 -20.78 -18.59 -5.86
C ALA A 355 -20.54 -18.25 -7.34
N ASP A 356 -21.00 -17.08 -7.79
CA ASP A 356 -20.85 -16.53 -9.14
C ASP A 356 -19.46 -15.91 -9.39
N ASP A 357 -18.69 -15.64 -8.33
CA ASP A 357 -17.36 -15.07 -8.47
C ASP A 357 -16.34 -16.12 -8.90
N ALA A 358 -15.71 -15.88 -10.05
CA ALA A 358 -14.75 -16.81 -10.64
C ALA A 358 -13.52 -17.07 -9.76
N VAL A 359 -13.12 -16.12 -8.90
CA VAL A 359 -11.98 -16.29 -7.98
C VAL A 359 -12.40 -17.15 -6.80
N TYR A 360 -13.56 -16.88 -6.20
CA TYR A 360 -14.13 -17.69 -5.14
C TYR A 360 -14.34 -19.14 -5.58
N ALA A 361 -15.05 -19.37 -6.69
CA ALA A 361 -15.31 -20.73 -7.20
C ALA A 361 -14.02 -21.53 -7.44
N PHE A 362 -12.94 -20.84 -7.83
CA PHE A 362 -11.63 -21.47 -7.96
C PHE A 362 -10.98 -21.82 -6.62
N MET A 363 -11.03 -20.91 -5.64
CA MET A 363 -10.53 -21.18 -4.29
C MET A 363 -11.31 -22.31 -3.63
N ASP A 364 -12.63 -22.33 -3.80
CA ASP A 364 -13.49 -23.37 -3.25
C ASP A 364 -13.20 -24.74 -3.87
N LYS A 365 -13.04 -24.80 -5.20
CA LYS A 365 -12.54 -26.01 -5.88
C LYS A 365 -11.19 -26.48 -5.33
N LYS A 366 -10.27 -25.57 -5.02
CA LYS A 366 -8.95 -25.93 -4.45
C LYS A 366 -9.08 -26.41 -3.00
N ARG A 367 -9.99 -25.84 -2.22
CA ARG A 367 -10.33 -26.30 -0.88
C ARG A 367 -10.91 -27.72 -0.91
N ALA A 368 -11.87 -27.99 -1.81
CA ALA A 368 -12.44 -29.31 -2.01
C ALA A 368 -11.40 -30.37 -2.43
N GLN A 369 -10.33 -29.95 -3.12
CA GLN A 369 -9.17 -30.80 -3.46
C GLN A 369 -8.21 -31.06 -2.28
N GLY A 370 -8.55 -30.64 -1.06
CA GLY A 370 -7.71 -30.81 0.13
C GLY A 370 -6.46 -29.92 0.13
N LYS A 371 -6.42 -28.84 -0.66
CA LYS A 371 -5.26 -27.93 -0.63
C LYS A 371 -5.22 -27.15 0.70
N PRO A 372 -4.03 -26.95 1.30
CA PRO A 372 -3.90 -26.17 2.53
C PRO A 372 -4.39 -24.73 2.39
N TYR A 373 -4.84 -24.13 3.49
CA TYR A 373 -5.41 -22.78 3.57
C TYR A 373 -4.59 -21.73 2.78
N TYR A 374 -3.33 -21.56 3.15
CA TYR A 374 -2.46 -20.55 2.53
C TYR A 374 -2.15 -20.83 1.05
N VAL A 375 -2.22 -22.09 0.61
CA VAL A 375 -1.96 -22.48 -0.77
C VAL A 375 -3.10 -22.03 -1.67
N TYR A 376 -4.36 -22.34 -1.31
CA TYR A 376 -5.48 -21.89 -2.13
C TYR A 376 -5.70 -20.37 -2.05
N MET A 377 -5.36 -19.72 -0.93
CA MET A 377 -5.40 -18.25 -0.80
C MET A 377 -4.44 -17.60 -1.80
N THR A 378 -3.22 -18.12 -1.88
CA THR A 378 -2.21 -17.62 -2.82
C THR A 378 -2.59 -17.92 -4.27
N ALA A 379 -3.15 -19.10 -4.54
CA ALA A 379 -3.66 -19.45 -5.87
C ALA A 379 -4.86 -18.56 -6.28
N GLY A 380 -5.73 -18.22 -5.33
CA GLY A 380 -6.82 -17.26 -5.51
C GLY A 380 -6.28 -15.88 -5.86
N ALA A 381 -5.28 -15.38 -5.12
CA ALA A 381 -4.63 -14.10 -5.42
C ALA A 381 -3.99 -14.08 -6.82
N ASN A 382 -3.36 -15.18 -7.25
CA ASN A 382 -2.84 -15.34 -8.61
C ASN A 382 -3.97 -15.24 -9.66
N LYS A 383 -5.07 -15.98 -9.46
CA LYS A 383 -6.24 -15.92 -10.36
C LYS A 383 -6.84 -14.51 -10.41
N PHE A 384 -6.98 -13.86 -9.26
CA PHE A 384 -7.47 -12.49 -9.14
C PHE A 384 -6.61 -11.52 -9.96
N LEU A 385 -5.28 -11.56 -9.81
CA LEU A 385 -4.39 -10.66 -10.57
C LEU A 385 -4.44 -10.90 -12.08
N ARG A 386 -4.67 -12.14 -12.53
CA ARG A 386 -4.84 -12.43 -13.97
C ARG A 386 -6.12 -11.79 -14.52
N ILE A 387 -7.22 -11.82 -13.75
CA ILE A 387 -8.48 -11.15 -14.09
C ILE A 387 -8.29 -9.63 -14.05
N TYR A 388 -7.65 -9.12 -12.99
CA TYR A 388 -7.32 -7.71 -12.83
C TYR A 388 -6.55 -7.18 -14.05
N TYR A 389 -5.48 -7.87 -14.44
CA TYR A 389 -4.68 -7.48 -15.60
C TYR A 389 -5.51 -7.38 -16.88
N GLY A 390 -6.35 -8.40 -17.15
CA GLY A 390 -7.19 -8.42 -18.34
C GLY A 390 -8.18 -7.26 -18.37
N ARG A 391 -9.00 -7.14 -17.31
CA ARG A 391 -10.07 -6.14 -17.23
C ARG A 391 -9.54 -4.71 -17.24
N VAL A 392 -8.48 -4.41 -16.48
CA VAL A 392 -7.94 -3.06 -16.43
C VAL A 392 -7.28 -2.68 -17.74
N LYS A 393 -6.54 -3.60 -18.37
CA LYS A 393 -5.89 -3.33 -19.66
C LYS A 393 -6.91 -3.09 -20.77
N GLU A 394 -7.93 -3.93 -20.86
CA GLU A 394 -9.04 -3.77 -21.80
C GLU A 394 -9.74 -2.41 -21.61
N TYR A 395 -10.07 -2.07 -20.36
CA TYR A 395 -10.69 -0.79 -20.02
C TYR A 395 -9.82 0.41 -20.43
N LEU A 396 -8.52 0.39 -20.11
CA LEU A 396 -7.62 1.49 -20.48
C LEU A 396 -7.47 1.63 -22.00
N SER A 397 -7.51 0.54 -22.76
CA SER A 397 -7.54 0.59 -24.23
C SER A 397 -8.81 1.28 -24.73
N THR A 398 -9.98 0.96 -24.17
CA THR A 398 -11.24 1.60 -24.58
C THR A 398 -11.30 3.10 -24.26
N VAL A 399 -10.70 3.53 -23.13
CA VAL A 399 -10.64 4.96 -22.75
C VAL A 399 -9.71 5.73 -23.69
N ALA A 400 -8.56 5.16 -24.06
CA ALA A 400 -7.64 5.80 -25.00
C ALA A 400 -8.28 6.02 -26.39
N GLU A 401 -9.06 5.04 -26.87
CA GLU A 401 -9.79 5.16 -28.14
C GLU A 401 -10.87 6.26 -28.11
N THR A 402 -11.45 6.56 -26.94
CA THR A 402 -12.47 7.62 -26.80
C THR A 402 -11.89 9.02 -26.64
N GLU A 403 -10.61 9.15 -26.25
CA GLU A 403 -9.91 10.45 -26.16
C GLU A 403 -9.32 10.89 -27.52
N GLU A 404 -9.16 9.96 -28.47
CA GLU A 404 -8.66 10.22 -29.83
C GLU A 404 -9.77 10.52 -30.86
N THR A 405 -11.04 10.28 -30.52
CA THR A 405 -12.25 10.63 -31.31
C THR A 405 -12.94 11.87 -30.78
#